data_AF-A0A7V9ZZX7-F1
#
_entry.id   AF-A0A7V9ZZX7-F1
#
_cell.length_a   1.000
_cell.length_b   1.000
_cell.length_c   1.000
_cell.angle_alpha   90.00
_cell.angle_beta   90.00
_cell.angle_gamma   90.00
#
_symmetry.space_group_name_H-M   'P 1'
#
loop_
_entity.id
_entity.type
_entity.pdbx_description
1 polymer ?
#
loop_
_entity_poly.entity_id
_entity_poly.type
_entity_poly.pdbx_seq_one_letter_code
_entity_poly.pdbx_strand_id
1 'polypeptide(L)'
;SKVANFSIDLPEATVGVQVSGSFGSRQEEAQRLGRILRPKNDGRPAWFYAIVSRDTNDQVFAANRQRFLAEQGYAYEIIDAEAVLAGG
;
A
#
# COMPACT_ATOMS: atom_id res chain seq x y z
N SER A 1 -4.43 11.15 14.88
CA SER A 1 -5.78 10.66 14.51
C SER A 1 -5.70 9.15 14.35
N LYS A 2 -6.40 8.38 15.18
CA LYS A 2 -6.37 6.91 15.25
C LYS A 2 -7.76 6.39 14.89
N VAL A 3 -8.02 6.17 13.60
CA VAL A 3 -9.18 5.39 13.13
C VAL A 3 -8.73 4.69 11.85
N ALA A 4 -8.55 3.36 11.93
CA ALA A 4 -8.50 2.39 10.81
C ALA A 4 -7.78 1.07 11.15
N ASN A 5 -7.32 0.84 12.38
CA ASN A 5 -6.65 -0.43 12.74
C ASN A 5 -7.59 -1.55 13.20
N PHE A 6 -8.90 -1.30 13.23
CA PHE A 6 -9.88 -2.32 13.55
C PHE A 6 -10.85 -2.50 12.38
N SER A 7 -10.77 -3.68 11.78
CA SER A 7 -11.93 -4.44 11.30
C SER A 7 -13.02 -3.66 10.58
N ILE A 8 -12.67 -2.78 9.65
CA ILE A 8 -13.61 -2.49 8.56
C ILE A 8 -13.47 -3.67 7.62
N ASP A 9 -14.46 -4.56 7.64
CA ASP A 9 -14.71 -5.41 6.49
C ASP A 9 -14.81 -4.45 5.31
N LEU A 10 -13.80 -4.48 4.43
CA LEU A 10 -13.79 -3.71 3.19
C LEU A 10 -14.32 -4.67 2.13
N PRO A 11 -15.65 -4.85 2.01
CA PRO A 11 -16.19 -5.63 0.92
C PRO A 11 -15.76 -4.91 -0.37
N GLU A 12 -14.97 -5.62 -1.16
CA GLU A 12 -14.66 -5.25 -2.54
C GLU A 12 -13.84 -3.97 -2.78
N ALA A 13 -13.02 -3.51 -1.82
CA ALA A 13 -12.11 -2.41 -2.10
C ALA A 13 -11.16 -2.76 -3.27
N THR A 14 -11.21 -1.99 -4.35
CA THR A 14 -10.30 -2.08 -5.51
C THR A 14 -9.15 -1.08 -5.41
N VAL A 15 -9.23 -0.11 -4.50
CA VAL A 15 -8.19 0.89 -4.27
C VAL A 15 -7.99 1.07 -2.77
N GLY A 16 -6.75 0.93 -2.30
CA GLY A 16 -6.34 1.25 -0.95
C GLY A 16 -5.29 2.37 -0.97
N VAL A 17 -5.39 3.32 -0.04
CA VAL A 17 -4.38 4.37 0.15
C VAL A 17 -3.90 4.34 1.59
N GLN A 18 -2.58 4.27 1.77
CA GLN A 18 -1.91 4.40 3.06
C GLN A 18 -1.15 5.72 3.10
N VAL A 19 -1.45 6.55 4.10
CA VAL A 19 -0.75 7.80 4.37
C VAL A 19 0.08 7.62 5.64
N SER A 20 1.40 7.83 5.55
CA SER A 20 2.41 7.73 6.63
C SER A 20 2.68 6.32 7.18
N GLY A 21 3.98 6.00 7.36
CA GLY A 21 4.51 4.63 7.49
C GLY A 21 4.79 4.13 8.91
N SER A 22 4.22 4.73 9.96
CA SER A 22 4.43 4.26 11.34
C SER A 22 3.29 3.36 11.82
N PHE A 23 3.03 2.23 11.17
CA PHE A 23 1.97 1.32 11.61
C PHE A 23 2.31 -0.16 11.54
N GLY A 24 2.33 -0.77 12.73
CA GLY A 24 2.28 -2.21 12.93
C GLY A 24 3.60 -2.93 12.67
N SER A 25 3.61 -4.22 12.99
CA SER A 25 4.71 -5.10 12.58
C SER A 25 4.66 -5.36 11.06
N ARG A 26 5.80 -5.76 10.47
CA ARG A 26 5.86 -6.20 9.07
C ARG A 26 4.79 -7.26 8.73
N GLN A 27 4.46 -8.11 9.69
CA GLN A 27 3.47 -9.16 9.54
C GLN A 27 2.03 -8.62 9.46
N GLU A 28 1.69 -7.60 10.25
CA GLU A 28 0.38 -6.94 10.20
C GLU A 28 0.17 -6.20 8.87
N GLU A 29 1.20 -5.52 8.38
CA GLU A 29 1.17 -4.82 7.09
C GLU A 29 1.01 -5.80 5.93
N ALA A 30 1.76 -6.91 5.93
CA ALA A 30 1.63 -7.99 4.97
C ALA A 30 0.21 -8.59 4.95
N GLN A 31 -0.36 -8.86 6.13
CA GLN A 31 -1.72 -9.42 6.22
C GLN A 31 -2.78 -8.43 5.73
N ARG A 32 -2.62 -7.13 6.02
CA ARG A 32 -3.51 -6.09 5.50
C ARG A 32 -3.41 -5.96 3.98
N LEU A 33 -2.19 -5.93 3.43
CA LEU A 33 -1.96 -5.85 1.98
C LEU A 33 -2.58 -7.02 1.24
N GLY A 34 -2.41 -8.25 1.74
CA GLY A 34 -3.02 -9.45 1.13
C GLY A 34 -4.55 -9.42 1.11
N ARG A 35 -5.20 -8.77 2.09
CA ARG A 35 -6.66 -8.58 2.09
C ARG A 35 -7.12 -7.56 1.05
N ILE A 36 -6.36 -6.49 0.87
CA ILE A 36 -6.68 -5.42 -0.09
C ILE A 36 -6.44 -5.90 -1.52
N LEU A 37 -5.29 -6.53 -1.77
CA LEU A 37 -4.81 -6.92 -3.10
C LEU A 37 -5.34 -8.30 -3.57
N ARG A 38 -6.27 -8.91 -2.84
CA ARG A 38 -6.86 -10.19 -3.24
C ARG A 38 -7.54 -10.06 -4.61
N PRO A 39 -7.30 -11.01 -5.54
CA PRO A 39 -8.02 -11.06 -6.81
C PRO A 39 -9.53 -11.00 -6.60
N LYS A 40 -10.21 -10.13 -7.35
CA LYS A 40 -11.67 -9.99 -7.30
C LYS A 40 -12.32 -10.98 -8.27
N ASN A 41 -13.52 -11.47 -7.92
CA ASN A 41 -14.25 -12.45 -8.75
C ASN A 41 -14.65 -11.90 -10.12
N ASP A 42 -14.74 -10.58 -10.26
CA ASP A 42 -15.07 -9.87 -11.50
C ASP A 42 -13.84 -9.52 -12.35
N GLY A 43 -12.64 -9.93 -11.92
CA GLY A 43 -11.39 -9.68 -12.64
C GLY A 43 -10.86 -8.25 -12.54
N ARG A 44 -11.50 -7.36 -11.77
CA ARG A 44 -10.98 -5.99 -11.60
C ARG A 44 -9.64 -6.02 -10.86
N PRO A 45 -8.64 -5.23 -11.31
CA PRO A 45 -7.38 -5.10 -10.60
C PRO A 45 -7.60 -4.38 -9.27
N ALA A 46 -6.78 -4.75 -8.28
CA ALA A 46 -6.68 -4.05 -7.01
C ALA A 46 -5.41 -3.21 -6.98
N TRP A 47 -5.56 -1.95 -6.59
CA TRP A 47 -4.48 -0.98 -6.50
C TRP A 47 -4.22 -0.60 -5.06
N PHE A 48 -2.94 -0.45 -4.71
CA PHE A 48 -2.52 0.01 -3.40
C PHE A 48 -1.49 1.12 -3.55
N TYR A 49 -1.82 2.30 -3.03
CA TYR A 49 -0.93 3.45 -3.02
C TYR A 49 -0.45 3.72 -1.60
N ALA A 50 0.85 3.95 -1.45
CA ALA A 50 1.42 4.41 -0.20
C ALA A 50 2.15 5.73 -0.39
N ILE A 51 1.77 6.74 0.40
CA ILE A 51 2.44 8.03 0.40
C ILE A 51 3.67 7.93 1.28
N VAL A 52 4.83 8.25 0.69
CA VAL A 52 6.14 8.17 1.34
C VAL A 52 6.73 9.57 1.43
N SER A 53 7.01 10.03 2.64
CA SER A 53 7.67 11.32 2.84
C SER A 53 9.17 11.18 2.58
N ARG A 54 9.70 11.94 1.61
CA ARG A 54 11.14 11.96 1.28
C ARG A 54 11.95 12.42 2.49
N ASP A 55 13.16 11.87 2.64
CA ASP A 55 14.09 12.20 3.72
C ASP A 55 13.56 11.91 5.14
N THR A 56 12.65 10.94 5.23
CA THR A 56 12.12 10.44 6.52
C THR A 56 12.25 8.93 6.61
N ASN A 57 11.99 8.39 7.81
CA ASN A 57 11.94 6.94 8.03
C ASN A 57 10.89 6.22 7.15
N ASP A 58 9.91 6.93 6.57
CA ASP A 58 8.94 6.35 5.62
C ASP A 58 9.65 5.66 4.44
N GLN A 59 10.83 6.14 4.00
CA GLN A 59 11.58 5.54 2.91
C GLN A 59 12.11 4.14 3.24
N VAL A 60 12.52 3.91 4.49
CA VAL A 60 12.98 2.59 4.95
C VAL A 60 11.81 1.61 4.97
N PHE A 61 10.64 2.05 5.43
CA PHE A 61 9.43 1.24 5.39
C PHE A 61 9.00 0.93 3.95
N ALA A 62 9.07 1.92 3.05
CA ALA A 62 8.76 1.75 1.63
C ALA A 62 9.69 0.73 0.95
N ALA A 63 11.00 0.81 1.19
CA ALA A 63 11.97 -0.15 0.64
C ALA A 63 11.71 -1.59 1.12
N ASN A 64 11.39 -1.76 2.40
CA ASN A 64 11.02 -3.07 2.94
C ASN A 64 9.72 -3.61 2.31
N ARG A 65 8.71 -2.74 2.11
CA ARG A 65 7.44 -3.10 1.47
C ARG A 65 7.64 -3.49 0.01
N GLN A 66 8.42 -2.72 -0.76
CA GLN A 66 8.75 -3.02 -2.15
C GLN A 66 9.35 -4.43 -2.27
N ARG A 67 10.34 -4.73 -1.43
CA ARG A 67 10.98 -6.05 -1.42
C ARG A 67 9.98 -7.17 -1.12
N PHE A 68 9.17 -7.00 -0.06
CA PHE A 68 8.16 -7.99 0.32
C PHE A 68 7.13 -8.23 -0.81
N LEU A 69 6.60 -7.17 -1.42
CA LEU A 69 5.62 -7.28 -2.50
C LEU A 69 6.21 -7.92 -3.76
N ALA A 70 7.45 -7.56 -4.12
CA ALA A 70 8.16 -8.17 -5.24
C ALA A 70 8.42 -9.67 -5.01
N GLU A 71 8.82 -10.08 -3.80
CA GLU A 71 9.00 -11.49 -3.42
C GLU A 71 7.70 -12.31 -3.53
N GLN A 72 6.53 -11.67 -3.41
CA GLN A 72 5.22 -12.29 -3.59
C GLN A 72 4.68 -12.18 -5.04
N GLY A 73 5.43 -11.56 -5.95
CA GLY A 73 5.07 -11.43 -7.37
C GLY A 73 4.12 -10.27 -7.70
N TYR A 74 3.93 -9.31 -6.80
CA TYR A 74 3.15 -8.11 -7.11
C TYR A 74 3.95 -7.12 -7.96
N ALA A 75 3.27 -6.50 -8.92
CA ALA A 75 3.80 -5.34 -9.62
C ALA A 75 3.94 -4.16 -8.64
N TYR A 76 5.03 -3.40 -8.76
CA TYR A 76 5.33 -2.29 -7.88
C TYR A 76 6.00 -1.16 -8.68
N GLU A 77 5.53 0.07 -8.47
CA GLU A 77 6.04 1.27 -9.11
C GLU A 77 6.24 2.36 -8.05
N ILE A 78 7.35 3.11 -8.19
CA ILE A 78 7.61 4.31 -7.40
C ILE A 78 7.41 5.50 -8.33
N ILE A 79 6.50 6.39 -7.97
CA ILE A 79 6.19 7.60 -8.73
C ILE A 79 6.53 8.80 -7.85
N ASP A 80 7.38 9.69 -8.35
CA ASP A 80 7.67 10.96 -7.69
C ASP A 80 6.44 11.88 -7.72
N ALA A 81 6.26 12.66 -6.66
CA ALA A 81 5.11 13.55 -6.53
C ALA A 81 5.06 14.58 -7.68
N GLU A 82 6.22 15.07 -8.12
CA GLU A 82 6.35 15.97 -9.26
C GLU A 82 5.82 15.35 -10.55
N ALA A 83 6.04 14.05 -10.78
CA ALA A 83 5.52 13.35 -11.96
C ALA A 83 4.00 13.19 -11.91
N VAL A 84 3.43 12.91 -10.73
CA VAL A 84 1.97 12.85 -10.55
C VAL A 84 1.32 14.21 -10.81
N LEU A 85 1.94 15.29 -10.33
CA LEU A 85 1.43 16.65 -10.48
C LEU A 85 1.63 17.22 -11.89
N ALA A 86 2.64 16.74 -12.62
CA ALA A 86 2.92 17.16 -13.99
C ALA A 86 1.90 16.64 -15.02
N GLY A 87 0.99 15.73 -14.63
CA GLY A 87 -0.17 15.33 -15.41
C GLY A 87 -0.25 13.84 -15.68
N GLY A 88 -1.34 13.23 -15.19
CA GLY A 88 -1.96 12.09 -15.86
C GLY A 88 -2.78 12.55 -17.07
#